data_AF-A0A2H0WLK0-F1
#
_entry.id   AF-A0A2H0WLK0-F1
#
_cell.length_a   1.000
_cell.length_b   1.000
_cell.length_c   1.000
_cell.angle_alpha   90.00
_cell.angle_beta   90.00
_cell.angle_gamma   90.00
#
_symmetry.space_group_name_H-M   'P 1'
#
loop_
_entity.id
_entity.type
_entity.pdbx_description
1 polymer ?
#
loop_
_entity_poly.entity_id
_entity_poly.type
_entity_poly.pdbx_seq_one_letter_code
_entity_poly.pdbx_strand_id
1 'polypeptide(L)'
;MNQGLVKLVILIIIGAIVLGYFGINLRSIIESGPVQDNLGYLWGGVKLLWNDYLKKPFTFAYNIFYEYLWKAFIASMERLKGGQDPEFIENAPTF
;
A
#
# COMPACT_ATOMS: atom_id res chain seq x y z
N MET A 1 -9.28 -12.26 6.89
CA MET A 1 -8.89 -11.92 5.50
C MET A 1 -7.38 -11.97 5.43
N ASN A 2 -6.80 -12.85 4.59
CA ASN A 2 -5.41 -12.84 4.08
C ASN A 2 -5.02 -14.18 3.43
N GLN A 3 -5.76 -15.28 3.68
CA GLN A 3 -5.51 -16.57 3.03
C GLN A 3 -5.63 -16.55 1.49
N GLY A 4 -6.56 -15.75 0.94
CA GLY A 4 -6.75 -15.65 -0.51
C GLY A 4 -5.57 -14.98 -1.22
N LEU A 5 -5.08 -13.85 -0.69
CA LEU A 5 -3.93 -13.13 -1.23
C LEU A 5 -2.64 -13.95 -1.13
N VAL A 6 -2.41 -14.62 0.02
CA VAL A 6 -1.24 -15.48 0.21
C VAL A 6 -1.25 -16.65 -0.77
N LYS A 7 -2.41 -17.31 -0.98
CA LYS A 7 -2.55 -18.39 -1.97
C LYS A 7 -2.28 -17.90 -3.39
N LEU A 8 -2.75 -16.70 -3.75
CA LEU A 8 -2.52 -16.11 -5.07
C LEU A 8 -1.03 -15.87 -5.31
N VAL A 9 -0.33 -15.28 -4.34
CA VAL A 9 1.12 -15.02 -4.45
C VAL A 9 1.90 -16.32 -4.61
N ILE A 10 1.58 -17.34 -3.81
CA ILE A 10 2.21 -18.67 -3.93
C ILE A 10 1.96 -19.27 -5.31
N LEU A 11 0.74 -19.14 -5.84
CA LEU A 11 0.39 -19.65 -7.17
C LEU A 11 1.15 -18.93 -8.29
N ILE A 12 1.33 -17.61 -8.20
CA ILE A 12 2.14 -16.82 -9.14
C ILE A 12 3.61 -17.27 -9.10
N ILE A 13 4.16 -17.50 -7.91
CA ILE A 13 5.55 -17.98 -7.75
C ILE A 13 5.73 -19.36 -8.37
N ILE A 14 4.83 -20.30 -8.08
CA ILE A 14 4.87 -21.64 -8.68
C ILE A 14 4.76 -21.55 -10.21
N GLY A 15 3.83 -20.72 -10.72
CA GLY A 15 3.71 -20.48 -12.16
C GLY A 15 4.99 -19.93 -12.79
N ALA A 16 5.64 -18.97 -12.15
CA ALA A 16 6.91 -18.40 -12.62
C ALA A 16 8.04 -19.44 -12.65
N ILE A 17 8.11 -20.32 -11.64
CA ILE A 17 9.08 -21.43 -11.59
C ILE A 17 8.82 -22.42 -12.73
N VAL A 18 7.55 -22.81 -12.94
CA VAL A 18 7.17 -23.73 -14.03
C VAL A 18 7.51 -23.14 -15.40
N LEU A 19 7.22 -21.87 -15.64
CA LEU A 19 7.59 -21.19 -16.88
C LEU A 19 9.12 -21.15 -17.07
N GLY A 20 9.88 -20.86 -16.00
CA GLY A 20 11.34 -20.91 -16.02
C GLY A 20 11.89 -22.32 -16.34
N TYR A 21 11.26 -23.37 -15.82
CA TYR A 21 11.60 -24.77 -16.15
C TYR A 21 11.41 -25.08 -17.65
N PHE A 22 10.38 -24.50 -18.29
CA PHE A 22 10.17 -24.61 -19.74
C PHE A 22 11.09 -23.70 -20.58
N GLY A 23 12.07 -23.03 -19.95
CA GLY A 23 13.01 -22.12 -20.64
C GLY A 23 12.41 -20.76 -21.01
N ILE A 24 11.21 -20.44 -20.50
CA ILE A 24 10.55 -19.17 -20.76
C ILE A 24 11.15 -18.09 -19.85
N ASN A 25 11.86 -17.14 -20.45
CA ASN A 25 12.41 -16.00 -19.73
C ASN A 25 11.36 -14.89 -19.60
N LEU A 26 10.72 -14.80 -18.43
CA LEU A 26 9.73 -13.77 -18.11
C LEU A 26 10.26 -12.35 -18.29
N ARG A 27 11.55 -12.13 -18.00
CA ARG A 27 12.18 -10.82 -18.19
C ARG A 27 12.17 -10.42 -19.67
N SER A 28 12.60 -11.31 -20.55
CA SER A 28 12.62 -11.07 -21.99
C SER A 28 11.22 -10.82 -22.58
N ILE A 29 10.19 -11.42 -21.99
CA ILE A 29 8.79 -11.18 -22.38
C ILE A 29 8.34 -9.79 -21.93
N ILE A 30 8.57 -9.44 -20.66
CA ILE A 30 8.18 -8.13 -20.10
C ILE A 30 8.96 -6.99 -20.77
N GLU A 31 10.21 -7.24 -21.17
CA GLU A 31 11.07 -6.29 -21.88
C GLU A 31 10.81 -6.26 -23.40
N SER A 32 9.92 -7.11 -23.93
CA SER A 32 9.56 -7.06 -25.35
C SER A 32 8.74 -5.81 -25.67
N GLY A 33 8.99 -5.22 -26.84
CA GLY A 33 8.30 -4.01 -27.29
C GLY A 33 6.77 -4.07 -27.15
N PRO A 34 6.09 -5.11 -27.67
CA PRO A 34 4.64 -5.22 -27.55
C PRO A 34 4.12 -5.28 -26.11
N VAL A 35 4.85 -5.94 -25.21
CA VAL A 35 4.43 -6.05 -23.81
C VAL A 35 4.69 -4.73 -23.07
N GLN A 36 5.84 -4.08 -23.30
CA GLN A 36 6.12 -2.77 -22.73
C GLN A 36 5.12 -1.70 -23.19
N ASP A 37 4.75 -1.69 -24.47
CA ASP A 37 3.78 -0.73 -25.00
C ASP A 37 2.40 -0.91 -24.35
N ASN A 38 1.93 -2.16 -24.23
CA ASN A 38 0.65 -2.45 -23.57
C ASN A 38 0.68 -2.11 -22.07
N LEU A 39 1.75 -2.48 -21.36
CA LEU A 39 1.92 -2.11 -19.95
C LEU A 39 2.01 -0.60 -19.77
N GLY A 40 2.69 0.09 -20.68
CA GLY A 40 2.80 1.55 -20.71
C GLY A 40 1.44 2.22 -20.90
N TYR A 41 0.62 1.72 -21.84
CA TYR A 41 -0.74 2.20 -22.06
C TYR A 41 -1.62 2.02 -20.82
N LEU A 42 -1.64 0.80 -20.25
CA LEU A 42 -2.40 0.49 -19.05
C LEU A 42 -1.94 1.35 -17.86
N TRP A 43 -0.63 1.48 -17.66
CA TRP A 43 -0.07 2.30 -16.61
C TRP A 43 -0.37 3.79 -16.80
N GLY A 44 -0.42 4.25 -18.06
CA GLY A 44 -0.91 5.59 -18.42
C GLY A 44 -2.34 5.82 -17.94
N GLY A 45 -3.24 4.88 -18.23
CA GLY A 45 -4.63 4.92 -17.75
C GLY A 45 -4.75 4.90 -16.23
N VAL A 46 -3.99 4.04 -15.55
CA VAL A 46 -3.93 3.99 -14.08
C VAL A 46 -3.44 5.31 -13.50
N LYS A 47 -2.39 5.90 -14.08
CA LYS A 47 -1.87 7.21 -13.65
C LYS A 47 -2.89 8.32 -13.84
N LEU A 48 -3.63 8.35 -14.96
CA LEU A 48 -4.70 9.31 -15.19
C LEU A 48 -5.82 9.13 -14.16
N LEU A 49 -6.31 7.90 -13.97
CA LEU A 49 -7.33 7.61 -12.98
C LEU A 49 -6.90 8.04 -11.58
N TRP A 50 -5.67 7.73 -11.20
CA TRP A 50 -5.10 8.15 -9.93
C TRP A 50 -5.04 9.66 -9.80
N ASN A 51 -4.41 10.35 -10.76
CA ASN A 51 -4.17 11.79 -10.67
C ASN A 51 -5.46 12.61 -10.75
N ASP A 52 -6.40 12.21 -11.60
CA ASP A 52 -7.58 13.00 -11.92
C ASP A 52 -8.74 12.73 -10.94
N TYR A 53 -8.86 11.50 -10.43
CA TYR A 53 -10.02 11.08 -9.64
C TYR A 53 -9.68 10.67 -8.21
N LEU A 54 -8.61 9.90 -8.00
CA LEU A 54 -8.36 9.27 -6.69
C LEU A 54 -7.43 10.07 -5.78
N LYS A 55 -6.50 10.83 -6.35
CA LYS A 55 -5.46 11.54 -5.60
C LYS A 55 -6.05 12.55 -4.63
N LYS A 56 -6.97 13.39 -5.07
CA LYS A 56 -7.63 14.41 -4.21
C LYS A 56 -8.36 13.80 -3.01
N PRO A 57 -9.32 12.87 -3.18
CA PRO A 57 -10.02 12.28 -2.04
C PRO A 57 -9.09 11.47 -1.14
N PHE A 58 -8.12 10.75 -1.72
CA PHE A 58 -7.12 10.02 -0.94
C PHE A 58 -6.27 10.96 -0.09
N THR A 59 -5.73 12.03 -0.66
CA THR A 59 -4.93 13.02 0.09
C THR A 59 -5.76 13.68 1.18
N PHE A 60 -7.03 14.00 0.92
CA PHE A 60 -7.92 14.55 1.95
C PHE A 60 -8.13 13.57 3.12
N ALA A 61 -8.48 12.31 2.83
CA ALA A 61 -8.67 11.28 3.84
C ALA A 61 -7.37 11.00 4.62
N TYR A 62 -6.24 10.93 3.92
CA TYR A 62 -4.92 10.75 4.51
C TYR A 62 -4.57 11.90 5.46
N ASN A 63 -4.82 13.15 5.05
CA ASN A 63 -4.53 14.31 5.90
C ASN A 63 -5.36 14.30 7.18
N ILE A 64 -6.66 13.97 7.11
CA ILE A 64 -7.51 13.80 8.31
C ILE A 64 -6.97 12.70 9.21
N PHE A 65 -6.71 11.52 8.64
CA PHE A 65 -6.14 10.41 9.40
C PHE A 65 -4.82 10.81 10.07
N TYR A 66 -3.92 11.43 9.32
CA TYR A 66 -2.60 11.82 9.81
C TYR A 66 -2.70 12.86 10.93
N GLU A 67 -3.53 13.87 10.75
CA GLU A 67 -3.66 14.99 11.69
C GLU A 67 -4.35 14.59 12.98
N TYR A 68 -5.46 13.84 12.91
CA TYR A 68 -6.26 13.53 14.09
C TYR A 68 -5.88 12.23 14.77
N LEU A 69 -5.46 11.21 14.01
CA LEU A 69 -5.17 9.89 14.57
C LEU A 69 -3.67 9.67 14.69
N TRP A 70 -2.92 9.87 13.61
CA TRP A 70 -1.50 9.49 13.60
C TRP A 70 -0.65 10.37 14.51
N LYS A 71 -0.79 11.70 14.45
CA LYS A 71 -0.05 12.61 15.33
C LYS A 71 -0.36 12.36 16.81
N ALA A 72 -1.64 12.24 17.16
CA ALA A 72 -2.09 11.98 18.53
C ALA A 72 -1.55 10.64 19.05
N PHE A 73 -1.54 9.62 18.19
CA PHE A 73 -0.95 8.31 18.50
C PHE A 73 0.55 8.42 18.80
N ILE A 74 1.33 9.07 17.93
CA ILE A 74 2.78 9.21 18.12
C ILE A 74 3.10 10.02 19.38
N ALA A 75 2.41 11.13 19.61
CA ALA A 75 2.60 11.94 20.82
C ALA A 75 2.30 11.12 22.10
N SER A 76 1.24 10.32 22.09
CA SER A 76 0.90 9.42 23.20
C SER A 76 1.97 8.35 23.43
N MET A 77 2.50 7.76 22.35
CA MET A 77 3.57 6.76 22.45
C MET A 77 4.87 7.35 22.98
N GLU A 78 5.21 8.58 22.61
CA GLU A 78 6.39 9.27 23.11
C GLU A 78 6.29 9.58 24.62
N ARG A 79 5.11 9.99 25.08
CA ARG A 79 4.82 10.19 26.52
C ARG A 79 4.91 8.89 27.31
N LEU A 80 4.32 7.80 26.82
CA LEU A 80 4.42 6.49 27.45
C LEU A 80 5.87 6.01 27.57
N LYS A 81 6.67 6.23 26.52
CA LYS A 81 8.11 5.92 26.56
C LYS A 81 8.85 6.74 27.61
N GLY A 82 8.41 7.97 27.87
CA GLY A 82 8.90 8.84 28.93
C GLY A 82 8.35 8.55 30.33
N GLY A 83 7.50 7.52 30.49
CA GLY A 83 6.86 7.20 31.77
C GLY A 83 5.71 8.13 32.16
N GLN A 84 5.18 8.90 31.22
CA GLN A 84 4.03 9.78 31.41
C GLN A 84 2.77 9.15 30.82
N ASP A 85 1.62 9.46 31.40
CA ASP A 85 0.34 8.99 30.87
C ASP A 85 0.05 9.62 29.50
N PRO A 86 -0.66 8.91 28.61
CA PRO A 86 -1.10 9.46 27.33
C PRO A 86 -2.01 10.68 27.50
N GLU A 87 -1.93 11.61 26.55
CA GLU A 87 -2.65 12.89 26.58
C GLU A 87 -4.18 12.73 26.68
N PHE A 88 -4.74 11.65 26.14
CA PHE A 88 -6.18 11.35 26.22
C PHE A 88 -6.62 10.80 27.58
N ILE A 89 -5.72 10.27 28.40
CA ILE A 89 -6.01 9.85 29.78
C ILE A 89 -5.95 11.07 30.71
N GLU A 90 -4.96 11.94 30.50
CA GLU A 90 -4.80 13.18 31.27
C GLU A 90 -5.99 14.13 31.09
N ASN A 91 -6.55 14.24 29.88
CA ASN A 91 -7.67 15.13 29.57
C ASN A 91 -9.06 14.46 29.67
N ALA A 92 -9.15 13.24 30.19
CA ALA A 92 -10.44 12.57 30.36
C ALA A 92 -11.26 13.25 31.47
N PRO A 93 -12.55 13.56 31.26
CA PRO A 93 -13.39 14.12 32.30
C PRO A 93 -13.51 13.14 33.48
N THR A 94 -13.20 13.61 34.68
CA THR A 94 -13.38 12.84 35.92
C THR A 94 -14.86 12.88 36.29
N PHE A 95 -15.50 11.71 36.32
CA PHE A 95 -16.87 11.52 36.80
C PHE A 95 -16.92 11.42 38.33
#